data_AF-A0AB36FMN5-F1
#
_entry.id   AF-A0AB36FMN5-F1
#
_cell.length_a   1.000
_cell.length_b   1.000
_cell.length_c   1.000
_cell.angle_alpha   90.00
_cell.angle_beta   90.00
_cell.angle_gamma   90.00
#
_symmetry.space_group_name_H-M   'P 1'
#
loop_
_entity.id
_entity.type
_entity.pdbx_description
1 polymer ?
#
loop_
_entity_poly.entity_id
_entity_poly.type
_entity_poly.pdbx_seq_one_letter_code
_entity_poly.pdbx_strand_id
1 'polypeptide(L)'
;MNIASRCMNEWEDLLSIQLSSFSELAQPTEKSPHLQLMHLFTSVYKTKTSESHRADVKSTFKHVSALMEEKFDNEPIYLSQELNEFSLNEFHAYLKRCMLCEKLHNRYANVLQSTYKNILNKAIEIETPNFERFYLPSAFCYHTRVTERYKPYSETDRKRIGKAIDKDISKVLKLIQPYQKTGKGRAVIDDKERLKKRDNEILTLDDARWIFENKMDCIPITSSYDLRKTPAGNIFYKIISSHGVYYQDIYESWGILCKVTMNHLLPFLLKLLQVTGMNVESINALEIDDLVDKHPSTGKPCLRYWKDRSNGQKLYHLDIFKANLQWLTNSQGNQVKTIFDNVLRLTSQLREKAPLEHKNKLWLFETHNGLVKSLPCAHHVTKAVKIFSENHLLFDQSNGGKILETTRFRPTFVSDLIEQGVSIREIQLLMGHKSLYTTMRYLDVHDFGRTAREKIKEKLLEIHRNAQSSVHYKPKKRVSQKQKEDSIPISTPLATCKNIFDPPESVRSLSNYTPGKPCSTYNMCLSCPNVIITQTDLPKLFAMKRDYLTKIQNSRILDTPFGDVIKSNLALLNPILDIQYSEFSPQELDEAEKLSLYIETTELV
;
A
#
# COMPACT_ATOMS: atom_id res chain seq x y z
N MET A 1 -39.66 36.89 12.36
CA MET A 1 -38.77 36.78 11.18
C MET A 1 -37.59 35.92 11.60
N ASN A 2 -37.42 34.74 10.99
CA ASN A 2 -36.47 33.73 11.43
C ASN A 2 -35.02 34.17 11.19
N ILE A 3 -34.13 34.01 12.17
CA ILE A 3 -32.68 34.33 12.09
C ILE A 3 -32.02 33.66 10.87
N ALA A 4 -32.52 32.48 10.47
CA ALA A 4 -32.07 31.74 9.29
C ALA A 4 -32.35 32.43 7.93
N SER A 5 -33.38 33.28 7.81
CA SER A 5 -33.68 33.97 6.55
C SER A 5 -32.87 35.25 6.36
N ARG A 6 -32.37 35.85 7.45
CA ARG A 6 -31.60 37.11 7.42
C ARG A 6 -30.13 36.87 7.01
N CYS A 7 -29.55 35.76 7.50
CA CYS A 7 -28.18 35.34 7.20
C CYS A 7 -27.97 34.94 5.72
N MET A 8 -29.03 34.56 4.99
CA MET A 8 -28.92 34.23 3.55
C MET A 8 -28.81 35.46 2.65
N ASN A 9 -29.53 36.55 2.95
CA ASN A 9 -29.48 37.77 2.15
C ASN A 9 -28.10 38.44 2.27
N GLU A 10 -27.56 38.53 3.49
CA GLU A 10 -26.22 39.09 3.74
C GLU A 10 -25.10 38.26 3.07
N TRP A 11 -25.27 36.94 2.96
CA TRP A 11 -24.33 36.06 2.26
C TRP A 11 -24.30 36.33 0.74
N GLU A 12 -25.46 36.58 0.13
CA GLU A 12 -25.58 36.89 -1.30
C GLU A 12 -25.01 38.27 -1.62
N ASP A 13 -25.24 39.25 -0.76
CA ASP A 13 -24.67 40.60 -0.88
C ASP A 13 -23.13 40.56 -0.85
N LEU A 14 -22.54 39.82 0.10
CA LEU A 14 -21.09 39.67 0.25
C LEU A 14 -20.43 38.83 -0.87
N LEU A 15 -21.19 38.03 -1.63
CA LEU A 15 -20.64 37.30 -2.79
C LEU A 15 -20.31 38.22 -3.97
N SER A 16 -21.02 39.35 -4.07
CA SER A 16 -20.82 40.34 -5.13
C SER A 16 -19.52 41.12 -4.95
N ILE A 17 -19.05 41.27 -3.71
CA ILE A 17 -17.86 42.02 -3.33
C ILE A 17 -16.61 41.18 -3.60
N GLN A 18 -15.59 41.79 -4.23
CA GLN A 18 -14.30 41.15 -4.45
C GLN A 18 -13.39 41.44 -3.25
N LEU A 19 -12.75 40.39 -2.73
CA LEU A 19 -11.87 40.49 -1.57
C LEU A 19 -10.43 40.15 -1.99
N SER A 20 -9.60 41.19 -2.04
CA SER A 20 -8.20 41.16 -2.45
C SER A 20 -7.25 41.56 -1.32
N SER A 21 -7.71 42.36 -0.36
CA SER A 21 -6.93 42.78 0.82
C SER A 21 -7.78 42.82 2.10
N PHE A 22 -7.13 42.79 3.27
CA PHE A 22 -7.81 42.83 4.57
C PHE A 22 -8.73 44.06 4.75
N SER A 23 -8.36 45.23 4.21
CA SER A 23 -9.15 46.46 4.33
C SER A 23 -10.52 46.40 3.65
N GLU A 24 -10.74 45.43 2.77
CA GLU A 24 -12.00 45.22 2.05
C GLU A 24 -12.99 44.33 2.82
N LEU A 25 -12.60 43.80 3.99
CA LEU A 25 -13.49 43.02 4.84
C LEU A 25 -14.64 43.88 5.40
N ALA A 26 -15.84 43.31 5.43
CA ALA A 26 -17.03 43.99 5.89
C ALA A 26 -17.01 44.07 7.41
N GLN A 27 -17.14 45.27 7.98
CA GLN A 27 -17.01 45.46 9.44
C GLN A 27 -18.17 44.81 10.20
N PRO A 28 -17.91 44.14 11.34
CA PRO A 28 -18.94 43.48 12.11
C PRO A 28 -19.81 44.54 12.80
N THR A 29 -21.09 44.25 12.99
CA THR A 29 -22.03 45.15 13.68
C THR A 29 -22.74 44.39 14.80
N GLU A 30 -23.32 45.09 15.78
CA GLU A 30 -24.12 44.46 16.86
C GLU A 30 -25.28 43.60 16.32
N LYS A 31 -25.75 43.87 15.09
CA LYS A 31 -26.82 43.10 14.43
C LYS A 31 -26.30 41.89 13.64
N SER A 32 -25.04 41.93 13.19
CA SER A 32 -24.38 40.87 12.44
C SER A 32 -22.92 40.74 12.94
N PRO A 33 -22.70 40.08 14.09
CA PRO A 33 -21.39 40.05 14.73
C PRO A 33 -20.34 39.27 13.93
N HIS A 34 -20.77 38.33 13.07
CA HIS A 34 -19.88 37.44 12.31
C HIS A 34 -19.63 37.93 10.87
N LEU A 35 -19.93 39.20 10.56
CA LEU A 35 -19.93 39.69 9.18
C LEU A 35 -18.55 39.59 8.49
N GLN A 36 -17.46 39.90 9.21
CA GLN A 36 -16.09 39.74 8.70
C GLN A 36 -15.78 38.27 8.37
N LEU A 37 -16.12 37.36 9.29
CA LEU A 37 -15.95 35.93 9.10
C LEU A 37 -16.76 35.44 7.89
N MET A 38 -18.01 35.89 7.76
CA MET A 38 -18.86 35.54 6.63
C MET A 38 -18.28 36.01 5.29
N HIS A 39 -17.76 37.23 5.22
CA HIS A 39 -17.13 37.77 4.01
C HIS A 39 -15.87 36.98 3.61
N LEU A 40 -15.08 36.52 4.59
CA LEU A 40 -13.95 35.66 4.31
C LEU A 40 -14.40 34.31 3.70
N PHE A 41 -15.47 33.70 4.23
CA PHE A 41 -16.00 32.44 3.71
C PHE A 41 -16.64 32.58 2.31
N THR A 42 -17.31 33.70 2.02
CA THR A 42 -17.91 33.94 0.70
C THR A 42 -16.84 34.08 -0.39
N SER A 43 -15.66 34.61 -0.06
CA SER A 43 -14.54 34.72 -1.00
C SER A 43 -14.06 33.36 -1.51
N VAL A 44 -14.02 32.34 -0.65
CA VAL A 44 -13.64 30.97 -1.02
C VAL A 44 -14.80 30.26 -1.73
N TYR A 45 -16.05 30.54 -1.33
CA TYR A 45 -17.26 30.02 -1.98
C TYR A 45 -17.37 30.40 -3.47
N LYS A 46 -16.87 31.59 -3.87
CA LYS A 46 -16.94 32.13 -5.24
C LYS A 46 -16.03 31.39 -6.24
N THR A 47 -15.02 30.66 -5.76
CA THR A 47 -14.10 29.93 -6.65
C THR A 47 -14.85 28.83 -7.45
N LYS A 48 -14.43 28.55 -8.70
CA LYS A 48 -15.08 27.54 -9.57
C LYS A 48 -14.91 26.13 -9.00
N THR A 49 -15.78 25.72 -8.10
CA THR A 49 -15.77 24.42 -7.41
C THR A 49 -17.12 23.71 -7.49
N SER A 50 -17.16 22.42 -7.17
CA SER A 50 -18.38 21.59 -7.18
C SER A 50 -19.44 22.05 -6.17
N GLU A 51 -20.70 21.67 -6.39
CA GLU A 51 -21.82 21.93 -5.47
C GLU A 51 -21.58 21.34 -4.07
N SER A 52 -20.96 20.15 -4.00
CA SER A 52 -20.58 19.54 -2.73
C SER A 52 -19.61 20.43 -1.93
N HIS A 53 -18.62 21.02 -2.59
CA HIS A 53 -17.67 21.90 -1.90
C HIS A 53 -18.34 23.16 -1.36
N ARG A 54 -19.28 23.74 -2.13
CA ARG A 54 -20.09 24.89 -1.68
C ARG A 54 -20.92 24.56 -0.45
N ALA A 55 -21.49 23.36 -0.39
CA ALA A 55 -22.21 22.88 0.79
C ALA A 55 -21.28 22.69 2.01
N ASP A 56 -20.06 22.19 1.79
CA ASP A 56 -19.04 22.05 2.83
C ASP A 56 -18.62 23.41 3.39
N VAL A 57 -18.43 24.43 2.55
CA VAL A 57 -18.07 25.79 2.97
C VAL A 57 -19.18 26.39 3.84
N LYS A 58 -20.45 26.34 3.41
CA LYS A 58 -21.59 26.83 4.20
C LYS A 58 -21.73 26.10 5.55
N SER A 59 -21.53 24.79 5.56
CA SER A 59 -21.59 24.01 6.78
C SER A 59 -20.42 24.30 7.72
N THR A 60 -19.22 24.52 7.18
CA THR A 60 -18.05 24.92 7.96
C THR A 60 -18.26 26.29 8.60
N PHE A 61 -18.83 27.25 7.87
CA PHE A 61 -19.18 28.56 8.42
C PHE A 61 -20.10 28.45 9.63
N LYS A 62 -21.17 27.64 9.55
CA LYS A 62 -22.08 27.43 10.69
C LYS A 62 -21.36 26.90 11.93
N HIS A 63 -20.43 25.96 11.76
CA HIS A 63 -19.68 25.37 12.87
C HIS A 63 -18.63 26.32 13.45
N VAL A 64 -17.97 27.11 12.61
CA VAL A 64 -17.01 28.13 13.10
C VAL A 64 -17.75 29.27 13.78
N SER A 65 -18.88 29.73 13.23
CA SER A 65 -19.76 30.70 13.89
C SER A 65 -20.21 30.21 15.26
N ALA A 66 -20.70 28.97 15.38
CA ALA A 66 -21.07 28.40 16.66
C ALA A 66 -19.90 28.32 17.65
N LEU A 67 -18.68 28.04 17.19
CA LEU A 67 -17.48 28.08 18.03
C LEU A 67 -17.18 29.50 18.54
N MET A 68 -17.33 30.51 17.68
CA MET A 68 -17.08 31.89 18.08
C MET A 68 -18.17 32.41 19.02
N GLU A 69 -19.43 32.04 18.81
CA GLU A 69 -20.54 32.30 19.74
C GLU A 69 -20.27 31.67 21.12
N GLU A 70 -19.72 30.45 21.18
CA GLU A 70 -19.33 29.81 22.45
C GLU A 70 -18.18 30.54 23.18
N LYS A 71 -17.39 31.35 22.46
CA LYS A 71 -16.20 32.02 23.00
C LYS A 71 -16.45 33.48 23.38
N PHE A 72 -17.26 34.19 22.60
CA PHE A 72 -17.43 35.64 22.66
C PHE A 72 -18.90 36.07 22.73
N ASP A 73 -19.81 35.13 22.98
CA ASP A 73 -21.26 35.35 22.94
C ASP A 73 -21.68 36.04 21.62
N ASN A 74 -22.48 37.11 21.69
CA ASN A 74 -22.95 37.86 20.51
C ASN A 74 -22.12 39.12 20.21
N GLU A 75 -20.88 39.20 20.70
CA GLU A 75 -20.02 40.36 20.45
C GLU A 75 -19.49 40.40 19.00
N PRO A 76 -19.29 41.60 18.42
CA PRO A 76 -18.71 41.76 17.08
C PRO A 76 -17.30 41.15 16.97
N ILE A 77 -17.10 40.23 16.02
CA ILE A 77 -15.85 39.49 15.86
C ILE A 77 -14.92 40.23 14.89
N TYR A 78 -13.75 40.62 15.37
CA TYR A 78 -12.69 41.21 14.56
C TYR A 78 -11.58 40.20 14.26
N LEU A 79 -11.43 39.79 12.99
CA LEU A 79 -10.51 38.72 12.60
C LEU A 79 -9.04 39.02 12.93
N SER A 80 -8.63 40.29 12.99
CA SER A 80 -7.28 40.74 13.34
C SER A 80 -6.90 40.55 14.82
N GLN A 81 -7.89 40.31 15.68
CA GLN A 81 -7.70 40.05 17.11
C GLN A 81 -7.95 38.57 17.42
N GLU A 82 -8.87 37.93 16.70
CA GLU A 82 -9.32 36.57 17.02
C GLU A 82 -8.57 35.44 16.30
N LEU A 83 -8.05 35.69 15.09
CA LEU A 83 -7.24 34.68 14.40
C LEU A 83 -5.82 34.66 14.95
N ASN A 84 -5.36 33.48 15.35
CA ASN A 84 -4.05 33.25 15.94
C ASN A 84 -3.46 31.90 15.51
N GLU A 85 -2.21 31.62 15.87
CA GLU A 85 -1.51 30.39 15.46
C GLU A 85 -2.24 29.08 15.84
N PHE A 86 -3.17 29.13 16.79
CA PHE A 86 -3.92 27.99 17.31
C PHE A 86 -5.36 27.90 16.81
N SER A 87 -5.87 28.84 15.99
CA SER A 87 -7.28 28.86 15.56
C SER A 87 -7.76 27.53 14.94
N LEU A 88 -6.89 26.84 14.18
CA LEU A 88 -7.23 25.52 13.63
C LEU A 88 -7.26 24.41 14.70
N ASN A 89 -6.41 24.49 15.72
CA ASN A 89 -6.38 23.56 16.85
C ASN A 89 -7.61 23.74 17.75
N GLU A 90 -8.05 24.98 17.96
CA GLU A 90 -9.27 25.28 18.70
C GLU A 90 -10.51 24.75 17.98
N PHE A 91 -10.57 24.93 16.67
CA PHE A 91 -11.63 24.33 15.84
C PHE A 91 -11.58 22.80 15.89
N HIS A 92 -10.39 22.20 15.90
CA HIS A 92 -10.23 20.77 16.10
C HIS A 92 -10.76 20.31 17.48
N ALA A 93 -10.50 21.07 18.56
CA ALA A 93 -11.04 20.76 19.88
C ALA A 93 -12.58 20.87 19.93
N TYR A 94 -13.15 21.87 19.27
CA TYR A 94 -14.60 22.01 19.10
C TYR A 94 -15.22 20.82 18.37
N LEU A 95 -14.68 20.45 17.20
CA LEU A 95 -15.17 19.31 16.44
C LEU A 95 -15.09 18.01 17.26
N LYS A 96 -14.03 17.83 18.07
CA LYS A 96 -13.91 16.71 19.00
C LYS A 96 -15.03 16.67 20.04
N ARG A 97 -15.41 17.82 20.62
CA ARG A 97 -16.55 17.91 21.55
C ARG A 97 -17.87 17.56 20.84
N CYS A 98 -18.10 18.08 19.63
CA CYS A 98 -19.30 17.75 18.86
C CYS A 98 -19.38 16.26 18.50
N MET A 99 -18.23 15.61 18.26
CA MET A 99 -18.14 14.16 18.06
C MET A 99 -18.49 13.38 19.33
N LEU A 100 -18.02 13.81 20.51
CA LEU A 100 -18.36 13.18 21.80
C LEU A 100 -19.86 13.27 22.11
N CYS A 101 -20.54 14.32 21.61
CA CYS A 101 -21.99 14.48 21.74
C CYS A 101 -22.80 13.85 20.59
N GLU A 102 -22.20 13.00 19.75
CA GLU A 102 -22.81 12.33 18.59
C GLU A 102 -23.45 13.27 17.53
N LYS A 103 -23.13 14.57 17.55
CA LYS A 103 -23.67 15.56 16.59
C LYS A 103 -22.94 15.53 15.25
N LEU A 104 -21.70 15.01 15.22
CA LEU A 104 -20.80 15.04 14.06
C LEU A 104 -20.07 13.71 13.87
N HIS A 105 -19.96 13.26 12.62
CA HIS A 105 -19.22 12.06 12.24
C HIS A 105 -17.77 12.39 11.83
N ASN A 106 -16.80 11.53 12.14
CA ASN A 106 -15.35 11.77 11.95
C ASN A 106 -14.98 12.17 10.51
N ARG A 107 -15.56 11.48 9.52
CA ARG A 107 -15.33 11.80 8.10
C ARG A 107 -15.76 13.22 7.76
N TYR A 108 -16.90 13.65 8.29
CA TYR A 108 -17.42 15.00 8.04
C TYR A 108 -16.62 16.03 8.83
N ALA A 109 -16.22 15.74 10.07
CA ALA A 109 -15.31 16.58 10.84
C ALA A 109 -13.97 16.82 10.12
N ASN A 110 -13.39 15.80 9.46
CA ASN A 110 -12.19 15.96 8.63
C ASN A 110 -12.43 16.85 7.40
N VAL A 111 -13.62 16.78 6.77
CA VAL A 111 -14.01 17.70 5.68
C VAL A 111 -14.10 19.12 6.21
N LEU A 112 -14.80 19.35 7.32
CA LEU A 112 -14.93 20.67 7.96
C LEU A 112 -13.56 21.26 8.34
N GLN A 113 -12.68 20.46 8.96
CA GLN A 113 -11.32 20.89 9.34
C GLN A 113 -10.48 21.25 8.09
N SER A 114 -10.58 20.47 7.02
CA SER A 114 -9.87 20.78 5.76
C SER A 114 -10.43 22.02 5.08
N THR A 115 -11.74 22.23 5.11
CA THR A 115 -12.37 23.42 4.54
C THR A 115 -11.96 24.66 5.33
N TYR A 116 -11.98 24.61 6.67
CA TYR A 116 -11.53 25.72 7.50
C TYR A 116 -10.05 26.04 7.32
N LYS A 117 -9.19 25.02 7.14
CA LYS A 117 -7.79 25.24 6.74
C LYS A 117 -7.66 26.08 5.47
N ASN A 118 -8.48 25.83 4.45
CA ASN A 118 -8.45 26.61 3.21
C ASN A 118 -8.90 28.06 3.46
N ILE A 119 -9.88 28.27 4.35
CA ILE A 119 -10.29 29.61 4.78
C ILE A 119 -9.15 30.34 5.51
N LEU A 120 -8.43 29.68 6.41
CA LEU A 120 -7.29 30.28 7.11
C LEU A 120 -6.13 30.61 6.16
N ASN A 121 -5.86 29.74 5.18
CA ASN A 121 -4.91 30.08 4.11
C ASN A 121 -5.36 31.34 3.35
N LYS A 122 -6.67 31.49 3.09
CA LYS A 122 -7.20 32.69 2.47
C LYS A 122 -7.03 33.94 3.35
N ALA A 123 -7.15 33.81 4.68
CA ALA A 123 -6.87 34.89 5.62
C ALA A 123 -5.40 35.34 5.59
N ILE A 124 -4.47 34.41 5.38
CA ILE A 124 -3.04 34.72 5.18
C ILE A 124 -2.83 35.42 3.83
N GLU A 125 -3.47 34.95 2.75
CA GLU A 125 -3.36 35.58 1.42
C GLU A 125 -3.81 37.04 1.38
N ILE A 126 -4.75 37.43 2.24
CA ILE A 126 -5.28 38.82 2.31
C ILE A 126 -4.52 39.69 3.32
N GLU A 127 -3.42 39.18 3.88
CA GLU A 127 -2.55 39.87 4.83
C GLU A 127 -3.30 40.32 6.09
N THR A 128 -4.04 39.40 6.71
CA THR A 128 -4.74 39.69 7.97
C THR A 128 -3.74 40.09 9.07
N PRO A 129 -3.91 41.26 9.73
CA PRO A 129 -3.00 41.72 10.77
C PRO A 129 -2.86 40.69 11.90
N ASN A 130 -1.63 40.48 12.37
CA ASN A 130 -1.27 39.54 13.45
C ASN A 130 -1.53 38.05 13.14
N PHE A 131 -1.80 37.68 11.88
CA PHE A 131 -2.07 36.30 11.48
C PHE A 131 -1.23 35.85 10.28
N GLU A 132 -0.03 35.31 10.55
CA GLU A 132 0.92 34.90 9.52
C GLU A 132 0.94 33.38 9.27
N ARG A 133 0.62 32.57 10.29
CA ARG A 133 0.69 31.10 10.24
C ARG A 133 -0.24 30.45 11.25
N PHE A 134 -0.52 29.16 11.07
CA PHE A 134 -1.24 28.34 12.03
C PHE A 134 -0.68 26.92 12.10
N TYR A 135 -0.80 26.29 13.26
CA TYR A 135 -0.40 24.89 13.44
C TYR A 135 -1.43 23.93 12.86
N LEU A 136 -0.95 22.81 12.30
CA LEU A 136 -1.79 21.75 11.77
C LEU A 136 -2.10 20.70 12.85
N PRO A 137 -3.36 20.55 13.28
CA PRO A 137 -3.75 19.48 14.18
C PRO A 137 -3.71 18.13 13.45
N SER A 138 -3.56 17.05 14.22
CA SER A 138 -3.75 15.69 13.72
C SER A 138 -5.14 15.53 13.10
N ALA A 139 -5.24 14.78 11.99
CA ALA A 139 -6.55 14.43 11.44
C ALA A 139 -7.36 13.60 12.45
N PHE A 140 -8.69 13.74 12.45
CA PHE A 140 -9.53 12.88 13.27
C PHE A 140 -9.37 11.44 12.83
N CYS A 141 -8.99 10.59 13.79
CA CYS A 141 -8.91 9.16 13.61
C CYS A 141 -10.27 8.63 13.13
N TYR A 142 -10.30 7.84 12.05
CA TYR A 142 -11.51 7.27 11.45
C TYR A 142 -12.20 6.18 12.29
N HIS A 143 -11.96 6.17 13.61
CA HIS A 143 -12.28 5.08 14.52
C HIS A 143 -13.78 4.86 14.81
N THR A 144 -14.69 5.51 14.10
CA THR A 144 -16.11 5.12 14.13
C THR A 144 -16.66 4.94 12.71
N ARG A 145 -16.98 3.67 12.43
CA ARG A 145 -17.76 3.04 11.35
C ARG A 145 -17.36 3.19 9.88
N VAL A 146 -16.32 3.94 9.50
CA VAL A 146 -15.72 3.82 8.16
C VAL A 146 -14.19 3.83 8.27
N THR A 147 -13.55 2.66 8.46
CA THR A 147 -12.16 2.34 8.01
C THR A 147 -11.68 0.90 8.29
N GLU A 148 -12.47 -0.02 8.87
CA GLU A 148 -12.02 -1.44 8.95
C GLU A 148 -11.78 -2.08 7.57
N ARG A 149 -12.39 -1.54 6.49
CA ARG A 149 -12.12 -1.93 5.09
C ARG A 149 -10.67 -1.75 4.63
N TYR A 150 -9.91 -0.93 5.34
CA TYR A 150 -8.55 -0.54 5.00
C TYR A 150 -7.53 -0.94 6.07
N LYS A 151 -7.97 -1.55 7.16
CA LYS A 151 -7.06 -2.06 8.19
C LYS A 151 -6.39 -3.36 7.70
N PRO A 152 -5.07 -3.52 7.93
CA PRO A 152 -4.42 -4.81 7.66
C PRO A 152 -5.10 -5.93 8.47
N TYR A 153 -4.99 -7.16 7.96
CA TYR A 153 -5.41 -8.35 8.71
C TYR A 153 -4.47 -8.59 9.89
N SER A 154 -5.04 -9.06 11.01
CA SER A 154 -4.23 -9.56 12.13
C SER A 154 -3.38 -10.76 11.69
N GLU A 155 -2.29 -11.06 12.38
CA GLU A 155 -1.45 -12.22 12.03
C GLU A 155 -2.22 -13.56 12.06
N THR A 156 -3.15 -13.70 13.00
CA THR A 156 -4.02 -14.87 13.11
C THR A 156 -4.98 -14.97 11.93
N ASP A 157 -5.62 -13.86 11.54
CA ASP A 157 -6.52 -13.81 10.39
C ASP A 157 -5.77 -14.02 9.07
N ARG A 158 -4.58 -13.44 8.93
CA ARG A 158 -3.66 -13.66 7.79
C ARG A 158 -3.41 -15.15 7.58
N LYS A 159 -3.01 -15.88 8.63
CA LYS A 159 -2.73 -17.32 8.57
C LYS A 159 -3.99 -18.13 8.23
N ARG A 160 -5.14 -17.78 8.80
CA ARG A 160 -6.42 -18.45 8.50
C ARG A 160 -6.84 -18.26 7.05
N ILE A 161 -6.80 -17.03 6.54
CA ILE A 161 -7.13 -16.69 5.15
C ILE A 161 -6.17 -17.39 4.19
N GLY A 162 -4.85 -17.32 4.44
CA GLY A 162 -3.85 -17.98 3.60
C GLY A 162 -4.09 -19.50 3.49
N LYS A 163 -4.32 -20.17 4.62
CA LYS A 163 -4.64 -21.60 4.65
C LYS A 163 -5.92 -21.93 3.87
N ALA A 164 -6.96 -21.11 4.00
CA ALA A 164 -8.22 -21.29 3.27
C ALA A 164 -8.02 -21.15 1.75
N ILE A 165 -7.25 -20.15 1.31
CA ILE A 165 -6.93 -19.93 -0.10
C ILE A 165 -6.17 -21.14 -0.66
N ASP A 166 -5.10 -21.58 0.00
CA ASP A 166 -4.26 -22.68 -0.49
C ASP A 166 -5.02 -24.01 -0.52
N LYS A 167 -5.92 -24.23 0.45
CA LYS A 167 -6.83 -25.39 0.48
C LYS A 167 -7.78 -25.42 -0.73
N ASP A 168 -8.39 -24.29 -1.06
CA ASP A 168 -9.32 -24.22 -2.19
C ASP A 168 -8.60 -24.26 -3.54
N ILE A 169 -7.41 -23.65 -3.67
CA ILE A 169 -6.56 -23.82 -4.85
C ILE A 169 -6.28 -25.32 -5.05
N SER A 170 -5.87 -26.02 -4.00
CA SER A 170 -5.61 -27.46 -4.06
C SER A 170 -6.86 -28.27 -4.46
N LYS A 171 -8.05 -27.87 -3.97
CA LYS A 171 -9.32 -28.50 -4.36
C LYS A 171 -9.60 -28.28 -5.85
N VAL A 172 -9.47 -27.06 -6.35
CA VAL A 172 -9.73 -26.74 -7.76
C VAL A 172 -8.73 -27.44 -8.68
N LEU A 173 -7.45 -27.52 -8.30
CA LEU A 173 -6.43 -28.22 -9.09
C LEU A 173 -6.73 -29.73 -9.23
N LYS A 174 -7.34 -30.36 -8.22
CA LYS A 174 -7.83 -31.74 -8.32
C LYS A 174 -8.98 -31.89 -9.32
N LEU A 175 -9.87 -30.90 -9.41
CA LEU A 175 -11.00 -30.91 -10.35
C LEU A 175 -10.57 -30.77 -11.83
N ILE A 176 -9.35 -30.27 -12.08
CA ILE A 176 -8.79 -30.13 -13.43
C ILE A 176 -8.18 -31.45 -13.92
N GLN A 177 -7.85 -32.39 -13.01
CA GLN A 177 -7.26 -33.66 -13.42
C GLN A 177 -8.27 -34.53 -14.18
N PRO A 178 -7.82 -35.32 -15.17
CA PRO A 178 -8.70 -36.19 -15.92
C PRO A 178 -9.37 -37.20 -14.99
N TYR A 179 -10.67 -37.39 -15.19
CA TYR A 179 -11.47 -38.29 -14.37
C TYR A 179 -11.00 -39.75 -14.52
N GLN A 180 -10.82 -40.42 -13.38
CA GLN A 180 -10.49 -41.85 -13.35
C GLN A 180 -11.77 -42.65 -13.04
N LYS A 181 -12.09 -43.61 -13.90
CA LYS A 181 -13.25 -44.50 -13.72
C LYS A 181 -13.10 -45.28 -12.43
N THR A 182 -14.18 -45.35 -11.67
CA THR A 182 -14.22 -46.05 -10.38
C THR A 182 -14.91 -47.39 -10.45
N GLY A 183 -15.71 -47.65 -11.50
CA GLY A 183 -16.45 -48.91 -11.64
C GLY A 183 -17.53 -49.09 -10.57
N LYS A 184 -17.92 -48.02 -9.88
CA LYS A 184 -18.96 -48.05 -8.84
C LYS A 184 -20.35 -47.94 -9.47
N GLY A 185 -21.33 -48.57 -8.81
CA GLY A 185 -22.73 -48.61 -9.24
C GLY A 185 -23.06 -49.83 -10.09
N ARG A 186 -24.35 -50.01 -10.36
CA ARG A 186 -24.87 -51.18 -11.07
C ARG A 186 -25.30 -50.83 -12.49
N ALA A 187 -25.32 -51.84 -13.36
CA ALA A 187 -25.82 -51.71 -14.72
C ALA A 187 -27.36 -51.54 -14.76
N VAL A 188 -27.80 -50.31 -14.55
CA VAL A 188 -29.23 -49.94 -14.46
C VAL A 188 -29.87 -49.61 -15.80
N ILE A 189 -29.09 -49.57 -16.89
CA ILE A 189 -29.56 -49.27 -18.25
C ILE A 189 -29.19 -50.42 -19.20
N ASP A 190 -30.11 -50.79 -20.10
CA ASP A 190 -29.89 -51.78 -21.18
C ASP A 190 -29.21 -51.18 -22.43
N ASP A 191 -28.90 -52.01 -23.42
CA ASP A 191 -28.27 -51.57 -24.68
C ASP A 191 -29.20 -50.73 -25.56
N LYS A 192 -30.48 -50.63 -25.20
CA LYS A 192 -31.50 -49.78 -25.83
C LYS A 192 -31.80 -48.52 -25.00
N GLU A 193 -30.95 -48.21 -24.03
CA GLU A 193 -31.06 -47.08 -23.10
C GLU A 193 -32.33 -47.07 -22.22
N ARG A 194 -32.92 -48.23 -21.97
CA ARG A 194 -34.08 -48.40 -21.08
C ARG A 194 -33.65 -48.83 -19.69
N LEU A 195 -34.40 -48.38 -18.69
CA LEU A 195 -34.11 -48.65 -17.29
C LEU A 195 -34.45 -50.10 -16.96
N LYS A 196 -33.45 -50.90 -16.58
CA LYS A 196 -33.62 -52.26 -16.07
C LYS A 196 -34.06 -52.19 -14.61
N LYS A 197 -35.31 -51.80 -14.35
CA LYS A 197 -35.86 -51.77 -13.00
C LYS A 197 -36.49 -53.12 -12.66
N ARG A 198 -36.16 -53.70 -11.50
CA ARG A 198 -37.05 -54.67 -10.84
C ARG A 198 -38.04 -53.89 -9.97
N ASP A 199 -39.28 -54.33 -9.89
CA ASP A 199 -40.29 -53.70 -9.04
C ASP A 199 -39.76 -53.61 -7.60
N ASN A 200 -39.78 -52.40 -7.03
CA ASN A 200 -39.25 -52.00 -5.69
C ASN A 200 -37.75 -51.67 -5.54
N GLU A 201 -36.95 -51.63 -6.61
CA GLU A 201 -35.53 -51.27 -6.48
C GLU A 201 -35.31 -49.73 -6.39
N ILE A 202 -34.61 -49.28 -5.33
CA ILE A 202 -34.22 -47.88 -5.13
C ILE A 202 -32.89 -47.63 -5.87
N LEU A 203 -32.88 -46.63 -6.74
CA LEU A 203 -31.68 -46.20 -7.47
C LEU A 203 -30.81 -45.35 -6.56
N THR A 204 -29.50 -45.56 -6.60
CA THR A 204 -28.52 -44.84 -5.75
C THR A 204 -27.70 -43.83 -6.56
N LEU A 205 -26.99 -42.92 -5.88
CA LEU A 205 -26.05 -42.01 -6.55
C LEU A 205 -24.88 -42.74 -7.23
N ASP A 206 -24.48 -43.91 -6.73
CA ASP A 206 -23.50 -44.75 -7.40
C ASP A 206 -24.06 -45.34 -8.71
N ASP A 207 -25.36 -45.66 -8.77
CA ASP A 207 -25.99 -46.08 -10.04
C ASP A 207 -25.99 -44.93 -11.07
N ALA A 208 -26.15 -43.67 -10.63
CA ALA A 208 -25.97 -42.51 -11.50
C ALA A 208 -24.51 -42.37 -11.98
N ARG A 209 -23.54 -42.68 -11.12
CA ARG A 209 -22.11 -42.70 -11.48
C ARG A 209 -21.79 -43.74 -12.54
N TRP A 210 -22.40 -44.92 -12.44
CA TRP A 210 -22.25 -45.97 -13.46
C TRP A 210 -22.76 -45.51 -14.83
N ILE A 211 -23.91 -44.84 -14.88
CA ILE A 211 -24.47 -44.26 -16.13
C ILE A 211 -23.48 -43.26 -16.73
N PHE A 212 -22.93 -42.37 -15.90
CA PHE A 212 -21.95 -41.39 -16.34
C PHE A 212 -20.68 -42.04 -16.93
N GLU A 213 -20.17 -43.08 -16.28
CA GLU A 213 -18.92 -43.76 -16.68
C GLU A 213 -19.05 -44.64 -17.94
N ASN A 214 -20.23 -45.22 -18.17
CA ASN A 214 -20.44 -46.26 -19.19
C ASN A 214 -21.37 -45.84 -20.34
N LYS A 215 -22.23 -44.84 -20.14
CA LYS A 215 -23.22 -44.39 -21.14
C LYS A 215 -23.11 -42.90 -21.50
N MET A 216 -22.34 -42.11 -20.75
CA MET A 216 -22.11 -40.67 -21.04
C MET A 216 -20.64 -40.34 -21.33
N ASP A 217 -19.82 -41.35 -21.63
CA ASP A 217 -18.39 -41.23 -21.99
C ASP A 217 -17.53 -40.43 -21.00
N CYS A 218 -17.95 -40.33 -19.73
CA CYS A 218 -17.32 -39.49 -18.72
C CYS A 218 -17.28 -37.98 -19.08
N ILE A 219 -18.16 -37.50 -19.97
CA ILE A 219 -18.20 -36.09 -20.38
C ILE A 219 -19.30 -35.37 -19.59
N PRO A 220 -18.96 -34.36 -18.76
CA PRO A 220 -19.96 -33.63 -18.00
C PRO A 220 -20.83 -32.75 -18.91
N ILE A 221 -22.14 -32.93 -18.83
CA ILE A 221 -23.10 -32.10 -19.56
C ILE A 221 -23.44 -30.85 -18.73
N THR A 222 -23.35 -29.68 -19.37
CA THR A 222 -23.43 -28.37 -18.71
C THR A 222 -24.85 -27.84 -18.49
N SER A 223 -25.85 -28.35 -19.22
CA SER A 223 -27.23 -27.87 -19.13
C SER A 223 -28.19 -28.99 -18.72
N SER A 224 -29.14 -28.66 -17.84
CA SER A 224 -30.25 -29.58 -17.51
C SER A 224 -31.13 -29.88 -18.73
N TYR A 225 -31.19 -28.97 -19.70
CA TYR A 225 -31.88 -29.19 -20.97
C TYR A 225 -31.14 -30.24 -21.81
N ASP A 226 -29.82 -30.12 -21.94
CA ASP A 226 -29.01 -31.07 -22.73
C ASP A 226 -28.95 -32.46 -22.05
N LEU A 227 -28.94 -32.50 -20.71
CA LEU A 227 -29.05 -33.75 -19.95
C LEU A 227 -30.35 -34.49 -20.29
N ARG A 228 -31.45 -33.79 -20.52
CA ARG A 228 -32.76 -34.42 -20.82
C ARG A 228 -32.91 -34.82 -22.29
N LYS A 229 -32.01 -34.41 -23.19
CA LYS A 229 -32.06 -34.79 -24.62
C LYS A 229 -31.70 -36.25 -24.83
N THR A 230 -30.71 -36.77 -24.11
CA THR A 230 -30.31 -38.18 -24.22
C THR A 230 -31.12 -39.04 -23.25
N PRO A 231 -31.58 -40.24 -23.63
CA PRO A 231 -32.29 -41.12 -22.72
C PRO A 231 -31.46 -41.49 -21.48
N ALA A 232 -30.17 -41.79 -21.65
CA ALA A 232 -29.24 -42.01 -20.54
C ALA A 232 -29.09 -40.79 -19.61
N GLY A 233 -28.93 -39.58 -20.18
CA GLY A 233 -28.82 -38.34 -19.41
C GLY A 233 -30.10 -37.98 -18.65
N ASN A 234 -31.27 -38.29 -19.21
CA ASN A 234 -32.56 -38.05 -18.56
C ASN A 234 -32.74 -38.97 -17.34
N ILE A 235 -32.33 -40.25 -17.46
CA ILE A 235 -32.34 -41.20 -16.34
C ILE A 235 -31.37 -40.73 -15.25
N PHE A 236 -30.15 -40.34 -15.62
CA PHE A 236 -29.17 -39.76 -14.71
C PHE A 236 -29.73 -38.55 -13.95
N TYR A 237 -30.34 -37.60 -14.67
CA TYR A 237 -30.92 -36.40 -14.08
C TYR A 237 -32.08 -36.72 -13.13
N LYS A 238 -32.92 -37.72 -13.46
CA LYS A 238 -34.02 -38.18 -12.58
C LYS A 238 -33.50 -38.81 -11.29
N ILE A 239 -32.46 -39.64 -11.36
CA ILE A 239 -31.84 -40.24 -10.17
C ILE A 239 -31.34 -39.13 -9.24
N ILE A 240 -30.58 -38.18 -9.77
CA ILE A 240 -30.04 -37.06 -8.97
C ILE A 240 -31.17 -36.20 -8.38
N SER A 241 -32.18 -35.85 -9.19
CA SER A 241 -33.31 -35.04 -8.73
C SER A 241 -34.11 -35.73 -7.62
N SER A 242 -34.24 -37.06 -7.68
CA SER A 242 -34.95 -37.83 -6.65
C SER A 242 -34.23 -37.84 -5.29
N HIS A 243 -32.92 -37.57 -5.26
CA HIS A 243 -32.14 -37.43 -4.03
C HIS A 243 -32.06 -35.98 -3.53
N GLY A 244 -32.68 -35.02 -4.22
CA GLY A 244 -32.69 -33.60 -3.83
C GLY A 244 -31.35 -32.88 -3.96
N VAL A 245 -30.40 -33.41 -4.74
CA VAL A 245 -29.06 -32.83 -4.94
C VAL A 245 -28.98 -32.18 -6.33
N TYR A 246 -28.18 -31.11 -6.49
CA TYR A 246 -27.89 -30.56 -7.81
C TYR A 246 -26.83 -31.39 -8.53
N TYR A 247 -27.01 -31.59 -9.84
CA TYR A 247 -26.07 -32.38 -10.66
C TYR A 247 -24.65 -31.80 -10.68
N GLN A 248 -24.51 -30.47 -10.52
CA GLN A 248 -23.21 -29.79 -10.44
C GLN A 248 -22.44 -30.22 -9.18
N ASP A 249 -23.12 -30.26 -8.03
CA ASP A 249 -22.52 -30.67 -6.76
C ASP A 249 -22.10 -32.15 -6.80
N ILE A 250 -22.88 -33.01 -7.48
CA ILE A 250 -22.54 -34.42 -7.69
C ILE A 250 -21.28 -34.56 -8.55
N TYR A 251 -21.19 -33.86 -9.69
CA TYR A 251 -19.98 -33.88 -10.52
C TYR A 251 -18.75 -33.40 -9.74
N GLU A 252 -18.87 -32.28 -9.00
CA GLU A 252 -17.77 -31.79 -8.16
C GLU A 252 -17.38 -32.81 -7.07
N SER A 253 -18.35 -33.51 -6.48
CA SER A 253 -18.08 -34.58 -5.49
C SER A 253 -17.30 -35.77 -6.07
N TRP A 254 -17.47 -36.02 -7.37
CA TRP A 254 -16.74 -37.06 -8.10
C TRP A 254 -15.38 -36.57 -8.62
N GLY A 255 -15.04 -35.30 -8.40
CA GLY A 255 -13.80 -34.71 -8.88
C GLY A 255 -13.88 -34.16 -10.30
N ILE A 256 -15.08 -33.96 -10.85
CA ILE A 256 -15.30 -33.54 -12.23
C ILE A 256 -15.75 -32.08 -12.27
N LEU A 257 -15.06 -31.27 -13.06
CA LEU A 257 -15.47 -29.89 -13.29
C LEU A 257 -16.51 -29.81 -14.42
N CYS A 258 -17.78 -29.58 -14.07
CA CYS A 258 -18.84 -29.36 -15.05
C CYS A 258 -18.83 -27.95 -15.63
N LYS A 259 -18.61 -26.93 -14.79
CA LYS A 259 -18.57 -25.51 -15.17
C LYS A 259 -17.54 -24.75 -14.37
N VAL A 260 -16.82 -23.85 -15.04
CA VAL A 260 -15.90 -22.93 -14.36
C VAL A 260 -16.68 -21.71 -13.89
N THR A 261 -17.11 -21.73 -12.64
CA THR A 261 -17.80 -20.58 -12.01
C THR A 261 -16.82 -19.63 -11.31
N MET A 262 -17.29 -18.45 -10.92
CA MET A 262 -16.48 -17.48 -10.15
C MET A 262 -15.93 -18.06 -8.84
N ASN A 263 -16.61 -19.05 -8.23
CA ASN A 263 -16.13 -19.72 -7.01
C ASN A 263 -14.82 -20.47 -7.24
N HIS A 264 -14.59 -21.00 -8.45
CA HIS A 264 -13.36 -21.70 -8.81
C HIS A 264 -12.20 -20.74 -9.08
N LEU A 265 -12.49 -19.54 -9.58
CA LEU A 265 -11.49 -18.50 -9.85
C LEU A 265 -11.09 -17.71 -8.61
N LEU A 266 -12.02 -17.55 -7.67
CA LEU A 266 -11.83 -16.68 -6.51
C LEU A 266 -10.55 -17.00 -5.70
N PRO A 267 -10.19 -18.27 -5.40
CA PRO A 267 -8.97 -18.57 -4.67
C PRO A 267 -7.71 -18.04 -5.37
N PHE A 268 -7.64 -18.15 -6.70
CA PHE A 268 -6.54 -17.61 -7.50
C PHE A 268 -6.51 -16.08 -7.49
N LEU A 269 -7.68 -15.44 -7.56
CA LEU A 269 -7.83 -13.99 -7.45
C LEU A 269 -7.32 -13.48 -6.09
N LEU A 270 -7.74 -14.13 -5.00
CA LEU A 270 -7.33 -13.79 -3.63
C LEU A 270 -5.84 -14.05 -3.41
N LYS A 271 -5.28 -15.13 -3.98
CA LYS A 271 -3.85 -15.42 -3.92
C LYS A 271 -3.04 -14.36 -4.66
N LEU A 272 -3.50 -13.92 -5.83
CA LEU A 272 -2.82 -12.86 -6.58
C LEU A 272 -2.83 -11.53 -5.81
N LEU A 273 -3.96 -11.18 -5.18
CA LEU A 273 -4.08 -10.04 -4.27
C LEU A 273 -3.10 -10.13 -3.10
N GLN A 274 -2.99 -11.32 -2.48
CA GLN A 274 -2.09 -11.57 -1.35
C GLN A 274 -0.61 -11.42 -1.73
N VAL A 275 -0.20 -11.94 -2.89
CA VAL A 275 1.21 -11.98 -3.30
C VAL A 275 1.69 -10.64 -3.86
N THR A 276 0.83 -9.94 -4.59
CA THR A 276 1.22 -8.72 -5.33
C THR A 276 0.86 -7.43 -4.60
N GLY A 277 -0.14 -7.46 -3.70
CA GLY A 277 -0.70 -6.26 -3.09
C GLY A 277 -1.27 -5.25 -4.10
N MET A 278 -1.54 -5.66 -5.35
CA MET A 278 -2.07 -4.75 -6.38
C MET A 278 -3.48 -4.28 -6.05
N ASN A 279 -3.90 -3.20 -6.69
CA ASN A 279 -5.27 -2.73 -6.56
C ASN A 279 -6.26 -3.72 -7.20
N VAL A 280 -7.45 -3.89 -6.60
CA VAL A 280 -8.46 -4.86 -7.04
C VAL A 280 -8.92 -4.56 -8.47
N GLU A 281 -9.15 -3.29 -8.80
CA GLU A 281 -9.55 -2.90 -10.16
C GLU A 281 -8.47 -3.22 -11.19
N SER A 282 -7.19 -3.05 -10.81
CA SER A 282 -6.06 -3.36 -11.68
C SER A 282 -5.94 -4.86 -11.94
N ILE A 283 -6.14 -5.69 -10.90
CA ILE A 283 -6.15 -7.15 -11.05
C ILE A 283 -7.31 -7.62 -11.92
N ASN A 284 -8.50 -7.04 -11.75
CA ASN A 284 -9.68 -7.42 -12.54
C ASN A 284 -9.49 -7.15 -14.04
N ALA A 285 -8.70 -6.14 -14.40
CA ALA A 285 -8.46 -5.72 -15.77
C ALA A 285 -7.37 -6.52 -16.50
N LEU A 286 -6.61 -7.36 -15.79
CA LEU A 286 -5.46 -8.10 -16.32
C LEU A 286 -5.83 -8.97 -17.54
N GLU A 287 -4.91 -9.00 -18.48
CA GLU A 287 -4.92 -9.81 -19.70
C GLU A 287 -3.88 -10.94 -19.61
N ILE A 288 -3.95 -11.87 -20.55
CA ILE A 288 -3.03 -13.03 -20.58
C ILE A 288 -1.58 -12.58 -20.76
N ASP A 289 -1.36 -11.59 -21.63
CA ASP A 289 -0.03 -11.12 -22.04
C ASP A 289 0.57 -10.07 -21.08
N ASP A 290 -0.16 -9.73 -20.01
CA ASP A 290 0.28 -8.74 -19.02
C ASP A 290 1.41 -9.26 -18.12
N LEU A 291 1.59 -10.58 -18.03
CA LEU A 291 2.70 -11.20 -17.32
C LEU A 291 3.94 -11.24 -18.22
N VAL A 292 4.97 -10.50 -17.81
CA VAL A 292 6.27 -10.53 -18.48
C VAL A 292 7.28 -11.22 -17.57
N ASP A 293 7.77 -12.39 -18.00
CA ASP A 293 8.73 -13.20 -17.24
C ASP A 293 10.04 -12.43 -16.95
N LYS A 294 10.54 -11.67 -17.93
CA LYS A 294 11.73 -10.82 -17.80
C LYS A 294 11.56 -9.55 -18.61
N HIS A 295 11.50 -8.41 -17.93
CA HIS A 295 11.43 -7.11 -18.60
C HIS A 295 12.75 -6.80 -19.33
N PRO A 296 12.76 -6.34 -20.60
CA PRO A 296 13.98 -6.16 -21.40
C PRO A 296 15.03 -5.28 -20.73
N SER A 297 14.61 -4.19 -20.07
CA SER A 297 15.53 -3.22 -19.46
C SER A 297 16.00 -3.59 -18.05
N THR A 298 15.32 -4.48 -17.34
CA THR A 298 15.62 -4.75 -15.92
C THR A 298 15.84 -6.22 -15.62
N GLY A 299 15.52 -7.14 -16.53
CA GLY A 299 15.64 -8.59 -16.33
C GLY A 299 14.72 -9.17 -15.25
N LYS A 300 13.82 -8.37 -14.66
CA LYS A 300 12.92 -8.79 -13.58
C LYS A 300 11.53 -9.16 -14.12
N PRO A 301 10.81 -10.09 -13.45
CA PRO A 301 9.40 -10.33 -13.75
C PRO A 301 8.55 -9.11 -13.37
N CYS A 302 7.58 -8.78 -14.20
CA CYS A 302 6.66 -7.67 -13.94
C CYS A 302 5.26 -7.94 -14.51
N LEU A 303 4.25 -7.36 -13.85
CA LEU A 303 2.90 -7.27 -14.39
C LEU A 303 2.70 -5.89 -15.01
N ARG A 304 2.25 -5.87 -16.27
CA ARG A 304 1.77 -4.67 -16.96
C ARG A 304 0.30 -4.49 -16.63
N TYR A 305 -0.11 -3.28 -16.26
CA TYR A 305 -1.52 -3.02 -15.99
C TYR A 305 -1.90 -1.56 -16.24
N TRP A 306 -3.19 -1.39 -16.52
CA TRP A 306 -3.79 -0.10 -16.82
C TRP A 306 -4.52 0.45 -15.59
N LYS A 307 -4.42 1.77 -15.40
CA LYS A 307 -5.13 2.46 -14.32
C LYS A 307 -5.78 3.73 -14.87
N ASP A 308 -7.10 3.71 -14.97
CA ASP A 308 -7.86 4.91 -15.29
C ASP A 308 -7.71 5.93 -14.16
N ARG A 309 -7.20 7.11 -14.48
CA ARG A 309 -7.14 8.23 -13.53
C ARG A 309 -8.31 9.15 -13.82
N SER A 310 -9.06 9.48 -12.77
CA SER A 310 -10.26 10.31 -12.77
C SER A 310 -10.05 11.80 -13.11
N ASN A 311 -8.87 12.19 -13.60
CA ASN A 311 -8.70 13.52 -14.18
C ASN A 311 -9.05 13.44 -15.67
N GLY A 312 -10.22 13.97 -16.02
CA GLY A 312 -10.85 13.95 -17.35
C GLY A 312 -10.11 14.67 -18.49
N GLN A 313 -8.78 14.62 -18.53
CA GLN A 313 -7.99 15.00 -19.70
C GLN A 313 -7.36 13.74 -20.30
N LYS A 314 -8.10 13.09 -21.20
CA LYS A 314 -7.53 12.07 -22.09
C LYS A 314 -6.67 12.79 -23.13
N LEU A 315 -5.40 13.07 -22.80
CA LEU A 315 -4.42 13.34 -23.85
C LEU A 315 -4.06 12.00 -24.51
N TYR A 316 -4.53 11.82 -25.74
CA TYR A 316 -4.11 10.73 -26.63
C TYR A 316 -2.67 10.98 -27.07
N HIS A 317 -1.75 10.21 -26.49
CA HIS A 317 -0.43 9.95 -27.05
C HIS A 317 -0.13 8.48 -26.80
N LEU A 318 0.36 7.83 -27.87
CA LEU A 318 0.70 6.43 -28.08
C LEU A 318 0.88 5.59 -26.80
N ASP A 319 0.13 4.48 -26.74
CA ASP A 319 -0.10 3.62 -25.57
C ASP A 319 1.13 2.87 -25.03
N ILE A 320 2.24 2.86 -25.76
CA ILE A 320 3.44 2.08 -25.41
C ILE A 320 4.08 2.57 -24.09
N PHE A 321 3.87 3.83 -23.70
CA PHE A 321 4.48 4.45 -22.50
C PHE A 321 3.54 4.64 -21.30
N LYS A 322 2.30 4.13 -21.35
CA LYS A 322 1.29 4.38 -20.31
C LYS A 322 0.93 3.18 -19.42
N ALA A 323 1.42 1.98 -19.73
CA ALA A 323 1.26 0.83 -18.85
C ALA A 323 2.06 1.05 -17.55
N ASN A 324 1.41 0.97 -16.39
CA ASN A 324 2.13 0.94 -15.13
C ASN A 324 2.76 -0.43 -14.96
N LEU A 325 3.98 -0.46 -14.42
CA LEU A 325 4.70 -1.69 -14.13
C LEU A 325 4.62 -1.99 -12.64
N GLN A 326 4.11 -3.17 -12.30
CA GLN A 326 4.27 -3.75 -10.97
C GLN A 326 5.50 -4.64 -10.98
N TRP A 327 6.56 -4.21 -10.29
CA TRP A 327 7.76 -5.03 -10.13
C TRP A 327 7.50 -6.17 -9.15
N LEU A 328 8.01 -7.35 -9.48
CA LEU A 328 7.93 -8.54 -8.65
C LEU A 328 9.35 -9.01 -8.28
N THR A 329 9.49 -9.60 -7.09
CA THR A 329 10.68 -10.41 -6.79
C THR A 329 10.66 -11.69 -7.62
N ASN A 330 11.80 -12.37 -7.78
CA ASN A 330 11.86 -13.63 -8.54
C ASN A 330 10.92 -14.70 -7.96
N SER A 331 10.84 -14.80 -6.62
CA SER A 331 9.93 -15.70 -5.94
C SER A 331 8.46 -15.37 -6.21
N GLN A 332 8.08 -14.08 -6.11
CA GLN A 332 6.73 -13.62 -6.46
C GLN A 332 6.42 -13.85 -7.93
N GLY A 333 7.36 -13.60 -8.85
CA GLY A 333 7.21 -13.85 -10.28
C GLY A 333 6.85 -15.32 -10.58
N ASN A 334 7.56 -16.27 -9.95
CA ASN A 334 7.26 -17.69 -10.10
C ASN A 334 5.88 -18.07 -9.56
N GLN A 335 5.48 -17.51 -8.41
CA GLN A 335 4.15 -17.74 -7.85
C GLN A 335 3.05 -17.15 -8.74
N VAL A 336 3.22 -15.93 -9.24
CA VAL A 336 2.29 -15.28 -10.16
C VAL A 336 2.19 -16.07 -11.46
N LYS A 337 3.30 -16.53 -12.02
CA LYS A 337 3.31 -17.39 -13.21
C LYS A 337 2.52 -18.68 -12.99
N THR A 338 2.76 -19.35 -11.87
CA THR A 338 2.00 -20.55 -11.49
C THR A 338 0.49 -20.26 -11.39
N ILE A 339 0.10 -19.09 -10.88
CA ILE A 339 -1.31 -18.68 -10.83
C ILE A 339 -1.86 -18.47 -12.24
N PHE A 340 -1.14 -17.76 -13.11
CA PHE A 340 -1.54 -17.52 -14.50
C PHE A 340 -1.71 -18.85 -15.25
N ASP A 341 -0.72 -19.73 -15.21
CA ASP A 341 -0.77 -21.04 -15.88
C ASP A 341 -1.97 -21.89 -15.42
N ASN A 342 -2.24 -21.90 -14.12
CA ASN A 342 -3.38 -22.62 -13.56
C ASN A 342 -4.73 -22.02 -13.98
N VAL A 343 -4.85 -20.69 -14.00
CA VAL A 343 -6.07 -20.01 -14.44
C VAL A 343 -6.29 -20.22 -15.95
N LEU A 344 -5.22 -20.16 -16.76
CA LEU A 344 -5.28 -20.45 -18.19
C LEU A 344 -5.71 -21.89 -18.46
N ARG A 345 -5.14 -22.85 -17.73
CA ARG A 345 -5.54 -24.26 -17.83
C ARG A 345 -7.02 -24.46 -17.46
N LEU A 346 -7.47 -23.86 -16.35
CA LEU A 346 -8.85 -23.91 -15.87
C LEU A 346 -9.84 -23.28 -16.86
N THR A 347 -9.44 -22.21 -17.54
CA THR A 347 -10.31 -21.42 -18.44
C THR A 347 -10.18 -21.80 -19.91
N SER A 348 -9.33 -22.77 -20.26
CA SER A 348 -9.02 -23.18 -21.64
C SER A 348 -10.27 -23.45 -22.49
N GLN A 349 -11.17 -24.34 -22.01
CA GLN A 349 -12.42 -24.67 -22.72
C GLN A 349 -13.41 -23.50 -22.79
N LEU A 350 -13.40 -22.59 -21.81
CA LEU A 350 -14.24 -21.40 -21.85
C LEU A 350 -13.74 -20.38 -22.88
N ARG A 351 -12.43 -20.27 -23.07
CA ARG A 351 -11.81 -19.34 -24.02
C ARG A 351 -12.14 -19.66 -25.47
N GLU A 352 -12.29 -20.94 -25.80
CA GLU A 352 -12.75 -21.36 -27.13
C GLU A 352 -14.17 -20.87 -27.42
N LYS A 353 -15.02 -20.81 -26.40
CA LYS A 353 -16.43 -20.40 -26.48
C LYS A 353 -16.65 -18.89 -26.23
N ALA A 354 -15.62 -18.18 -25.78
CA ALA A 354 -15.73 -16.78 -25.38
C ALA A 354 -15.83 -15.84 -26.60
N PRO A 355 -16.59 -14.74 -26.49
CA PRO A 355 -16.55 -13.66 -27.49
C PRO A 355 -15.12 -13.10 -27.67
N LEU A 356 -14.81 -12.63 -28.89
CA LEU A 356 -13.50 -12.06 -29.24
C LEU A 356 -13.02 -11.00 -28.25
N GLU A 357 -13.92 -10.15 -27.75
CA GLU A 357 -13.61 -9.08 -26.80
C GLU A 357 -13.11 -9.58 -25.43
N HIS A 358 -13.50 -10.78 -25.02
CA HIS A 358 -13.19 -11.32 -23.70
C HIS A 358 -12.07 -12.36 -23.73
N LYS A 359 -11.73 -12.88 -24.92
CA LYS A 359 -10.79 -14.00 -25.09
C LYS A 359 -9.42 -13.75 -24.46
N ASN A 360 -8.95 -12.50 -24.52
CA ASN A 360 -7.66 -12.07 -23.98
C ASN A 360 -7.70 -11.68 -22.49
N LYS A 361 -8.87 -11.63 -21.85
CA LYS A 361 -8.98 -11.32 -20.41
C LYS A 361 -8.50 -12.50 -19.58
N LEU A 362 -7.74 -12.24 -18.52
CA LEU A 362 -7.23 -13.29 -17.63
C LEU A 362 -8.38 -14.02 -16.92
N TRP A 363 -9.36 -13.27 -16.43
CA TRP A 363 -10.46 -13.80 -15.63
C TRP A 363 -11.71 -14.06 -16.49
N LEU A 364 -12.00 -15.34 -16.75
CA LEU A 364 -13.17 -15.78 -17.49
C LEU A 364 -13.94 -16.85 -16.74
N PHE A 365 -15.24 -16.64 -16.55
CA PHE A 365 -16.11 -17.58 -15.87
C PHE A 365 -17.46 -17.71 -16.58
N GLU A 366 -18.12 -18.84 -16.33
CA GLU A 366 -19.46 -19.11 -16.81
C GLU A 366 -20.50 -18.76 -15.74
N THR A 367 -21.57 -18.10 -16.15
CA THR A 367 -22.74 -17.85 -15.29
C THR A 367 -23.67 -19.06 -15.25
N HIS A 368 -24.63 -19.08 -14.32
CA HIS A 368 -25.63 -20.17 -14.25
C HIS A 368 -26.36 -20.40 -15.58
N ASN A 369 -26.56 -19.32 -16.37
CA ASN A 369 -27.27 -19.36 -17.65
C ASN A 369 -26.39 -19.82 -18.83
N GLY A 370 -25.12 -20.18 -18.60
CA GLY A 370 -24.21 -20.62 -19.66
C GLY A 370 -23.47 -19.49 -20.39
N LEU A 371 -23.71 -18.23 -20.01
CA LEU A 371 -23.03 -17.08 -20.61
C LEU A 371 -21.63 -16.93 -20.01
N VAL A 372 -20.62 -16.83 -20.88
CA VAL A 372 -19.23 -16.51 -20.52
C VAL A 372 -19.13 -15.02 -20.22
N LYS A 373 -18.57 -14.68 -19.05
CA LYS A 373 -18.32 -13.30 -18.61
C LYS A 373 -16.87 -13.15 -18.16
N SER A 374 -16.37 -11.92 -18.25
CA SER A 374 -15.09 -11.53 -17.65
C SER A 374 -15.30 -10.64 -16.42
N LEU A 375 -14.23 -10.46 -15.63
CA LEU A 375 -14.19 -9.37 -14.66
C LEU A 375 -14.02 -8.02 -15.38
N PRO A 376 -14.51 -6.89 -14.81
CA PRO A 376 -15.16 -6.76 -13.49
C PRO A 376 -16.64 -7.14 -13.47
N CYS A 377 -17.04 -7.97 -12.49
CA CYS A 377 -18.44 -8.34 -12.22
C CYS A 377 -18.71 -8.33 -10.70
N ALA A 378 -18.92 -7.12 -10.12
CA ALA A 378 -18.98 -6.91 -8.67
C ALA A 378 -19.97 -7.84 -7.94
N HIS A 379 -21.15 -8.08 -8.51
CA HIS A 379 -22.16 -8.96 -7.92
C HIS A 379 -21.67 -10.42 -7.76
N HIS A 380 -21.04 -10.97 -8.80
CA HIS A 380 -20.56 -12.36 -8.79
C HIS A 380 -19.36 -12.53 -7.86
N VAL A 381 -18.45 -11.57 -7.84
CA VAL A 381 -17.30 -11.57 -6.91
C VAL A 381 -17.80 -11.49 -5.47
N THR A 382 -18.74 -10.59 -5.16
CA THR A 382 -19.29 -10.44 -3.80
C THR A 382 -20.00 -11.72 -3.34
N LYS A 383 -20.77 -12.36 -4.23
CA LYS A 383 -21.41 -13.66 -3.95
C LYS A 383 -20.38 -14.75 -3.69
N ALA A 384 -19.35 -14.85 -4.52
CA ALA A 384 -18.28 -15.83 -4.36
C ALA A 384 -17.51 -15.62 -3.04
N VAL A 385 -17.17 -14.38 -2.69
CA VAL A 385 -16.51 -14.02 -1.43
C VAL A 385 -17.37 -14.40 -0.22
N LYS A 386 -18.69 -14.21 -0.31
CA LYS A 386 -19.63 -14.63 0.74
C LYS A 386 -19.59 -16.15 0.93
N ILE A 387 -19.76 -16.92 -0.16
CA ILE A 387 -19.73 -18.39 -0.13
C ILE A 387 -18.39 -18.91 0.41
N PHE A 388 -17.28 -18.33 -0.05
CA PHE A 388 -15.95 -18.69 0.43
C PHE A 388 -15.78 -18.43 1.93
N SER A 389 -16.26 -17.29 2.41
CA SER A 389 -16.21 -16.94 3.83
C SER A 389 -17.04 -17.88 4.70
N GLU A 390 -18.23 -18.29 4.21
CA GLU A 390 -19.11 -19.27 4.86
C GLU A 390 -18.44 -20.65 4.93
N ASN A 391 -17.89 -21.14 3.81
CA ASN A 391 -17.26 -22.46 3.72
C ASN A 391 -16.04 -22.63 4.63
N HIS A 392 -15.30 -21.55 4.90
CA HIS A 392 -14.10 -21.56 5.74
C HIS A 392 -14.30 -20.90 7.11
N LEU A 393 -15.54 -20.58 7.49
CA LEU A 393 -15.91 -19.96 8.76
C LEU A 393 -15.07 -18.71 9.08
N LEU A 394 -14.89 -17.84 8.07
CA LEU A 394 -14.10 -16.60 8.17
C LEU A 394 -14.95 -15.43 8.72
N PHE A 395 -15.48 -15.64 9.93
CA PHE A 395 -16.24 -14.66 10.69
C PHE A 395 -15.46 -14.22 11.92
N ASP A 396 -15.58 -12.94 12.25
CA ASP A 396 -14.96 -12.34 13.42
C ASP A 396 -15.69 -12.84 14.67
N GLN A 397 -14.93 -13.38 15.62
CA GLN A 397 -15.47 -13.97 16.85
C GLN A 397 -16.05 -12.92 17.81
N SER A 398 -15.69 -11.65 17.64
CA SER A 398 -16.11 -10.56 18.55
C SER A 398 -17.39 -9.86 18.12
N ASN A 399 -17.62 -9.70 16.82
CA ASN A 399 -18.73 -8.90 16.27
C ASN A 399 -19.59 -9.67 15.24
N GLY A 400 -19.26 -10.93 14.92
CA GLY A 400 -19.96 -11.73 13.90
C GLY A 400 -19.82 -11.20 12.47
N GLY A 401 -19.01 -10.17 12.26
CA GLY A 401 -18.75 -9.52 10.99
C GLY A 401 -17.87 -10.36 10.07
N LYS A 402 -17.92 -10.06 8.77
CA LYS A 402 -17.08 -10.72 7.77
C LYS A 402 -15.63 -10.32 7.96
N ILE A 403 -14.73 -11.29 8.08
CA ILE A 403 -13.29 -11.01 8.13
C ILE A 403 -12.81 -10.61 6.72
N LEU A 404 -13.20 -11.37 5.70
CA LEU A 404 -12.62 -11.28 4.35
C LEU A 404 -13.21 -10.13 3.49
N GLU A 405 -12.35 -9.18 3.13
CA GLU A 405 -12.62 -8.08 2.19
C GLU A 405 -11.42 -7.96 1.21
N THR A 406 -11.69 -7.87 -0.09
CA THR A 406 -10.61 -7.80 -1.11
C THR A 406 -9.73 -6.55 -0.96
N THR A 407 -10.29 -5.43 -0.49
CA THR A 407 -9.56 -4.16 -0.30
C THR A 407 -8.52 -4.22 0.82
N ARG A 408 -8.63 -5.18 1.75
CA ARG A 408 -7.72 -5.33 2.90
C ARG A 408 -6.43 -6.07 2.56
N PHE A 409 -6.36 -6.79 1.42
CA PHE A 409 -5.13 -7.50 1.04
C PHE A 409 -3.96 -6.54 0.79
N ARG A 410 -4.20 -5.42 0.12
CA ARG A 410 -3.16 -4.41 -0.16
C ARG A 410 -2.54 -3.80 1.10
N PRO A 411 -3.30 -3.25 2.08
CA PRO A 411 -2.71 -2.76 3.32
C PRO A 411 -2.07 -3.89 4.13
N THR A 412 -2.60 -5.11 4.09
CA THR A 412 -1.97 -6.26 4.73
C THR A 412 -0.59 -6.56 4.14
N PHE A 413 -0.47 -6.57 2.82
CA PHE A 413 0.81 -6.75 2.13
C PHE A 413 1.83 -5.69 2.53
N VAL A 414 1.41 -4.42 2.64
CA VAL A 414 2.28 -3.34 3.11
C VAL A 414 2.70 -3.53 4.57
N SER A 415 1.78 -3.99 5.43
CA SER A 415 2.09 -4.36 6.82
C SER A 415 3.20 -5.41 6.88
N ASP A 416 3.11 -6.47 6.07
CA ASP A 416 4.10 -7.55 6.02
C ASP A 416 5.49 -7.03 5.62
N LEU A 417 5.56 -6.11 4.64
CA LEU A 417 6.83 -5.49 4.22
C LEU A 417 7.47 -4.65 5.34
N ILE A 418 6.66 -3.90 6.08
CA ILE A 418 7.12 -3.09 7.22
C ILE A 418 7.56 -4.00 8.38
N GLU A 419 6.83 -5.10 8.62
CA GLU A 419 7.20 -6.12 9.60
C GLU A 419 8.56 -6.74 9.25
N GLN A 420 8.83 -6.99 7.97
CA GLN A 420 10.09 -7.51 7.44
C GLN A 420 11.23 -6.47 7.36
N GLY A 421 10.96 -5.20 7.65
CA GLY A 421 11.98 -4.14 7.64
C GLY A 421 12.36 -3.62 6.24
N VAL A 422 11.49 -3.82 5.25
CA VAL A 422 11.69 -3.32 3.88
C VAL A 422 11.68 -1.78 3.85
N SER A 423 12.56 -1.18 3.06
CA SER A 423 12.69 0.28 3.02
C SER A 423 11.43 0.94 2.42
N ILE A 424 11.13 2.18 2.83
CA ILE A 424 9.97 2.94 2.32
C ILE A 424 10.10 3.16 0.79
N ARG A 425 11.32 3.28 0.27
CA ARG A 425 11.60 3.42 -1.17
C ARG A 425 11.23 2.15 -1.94
N GLU A 426 11.53 0.98 -1.38
CA GLU A 426 11.13 -0.30 -1.95
C GLU A 426 9.62 -0.49 -1.86
N ILE A 427 8.99 -0.13 -0.73
CA ILE A 427 7.53 -0.13 -0.59
C ILE A 427 6.89 0.77 -1.65
N GLN A 428 7.44 1.96 -1.90
CA GLN A 428 6.96 2.86 -2.96
C GLN A 428 7.00 2.16 -4.33
N LEU A 429 8.10 1.48 -4.64
CA LEU A 429 8.31 0.79 -5.91
C LEU A 429 7.37 -0.42 -6.05
N LEU A 430 7.22 -1.22 -5.00
CA LEU A 430 6.28 -2.35 -4.93
C LEU A 430 4.82 -1.91 -4.90
N MET A 431 4.51 -0.68 -4.51
CA MET A 431 3.15 -0.17 -4.54
C MET A 431 2.81 0.58 -5.82
N GLY A 432 3.80 0.85 -6.68
CA GLY A 432 3.62 1.67 -7.88
C GLY A 432 3.22 3.11 -7.54
N HIS A 433 3.66 3.63 -6.39
CA HIS A 433 3.37 5.00 -5.96
C HIS A 433 4.28 6.01 -6.67
N LYS A 434 3.68 7.06 -7.25
CA LYS A 434 4.43 8.07 -8.04
C LYS A 434 5.44 8.84 -7.20
N SER A 435 5.11 9.14 -5.95
CA SER A 435 5.98 9.91 -5.05
C SER A 435 6.07 9.28 -3.67
N LEU A 436 7.18 9.55 -3.00
CA LEU A 436 7.39 9.16 -1.61
C LEU A 436 6.31 9.75 -0.70
N TYR A 437 5.83 10.97 -0.99
CA TYR A 437 4.72 11.59 -0.28
C TYR A 437 3.44 10.74 -0.31
N THR A 438 3.10 10.15 -1.47
CA THR A 438 1.94 9.24 -1.58
C THR A 438 2.13 8.00 -0.72
N THR A 439 3.34 7.45 -0.68
CA THR A 439 3.68 6.32 0.18
C THR A 439 3.58 6.69 1.65
N MET A 440 4.14 7.82 2.07
CA MET A 440 4.09 8.27 3.46
C MET A 440 2.66 8.53 3.91
N ARG A 441 1.86 9.24 3.10
CA ARG A 441 0.43 9.47 3.37
C ARG A 441 -0.34 8.16 3.46
N TYR A 442 -0.05 7.19 2.60
CA TYR A 442 -0.66 5.86 2.68
C TYR A 442 -0.31 5.20 4.02
N LEU A 443 0.97 5.23 4.42
CA LEU A 443 1.41 4.65 5.68
C LEU A 443 0.76 5.30 6.90
N ASP A 444 0.62 6.63 6.88
CA ASP A 444 -0.02 7.41 7.95
C ASP A 444 -1.53 7.12 8.05
N VAL A 445 -2.24 7.04 6.92
CA VAL A 445 -3.68 6.77 6.88
C VAL A 445 -4.03 5.38 7.42
N HIS A 446 -3.13 4.41 7.21
CA HIS A 446 -3.30 3.03 7.66
C HIS A 446 -2.75 2.78 9.09
N ASP A 447 -2.34 3.84 9.80
CA ASP A 447 -1.85 3.84 11.19
C ASP A 447 -0.70 2.87 11.47
N PHE A 448 0.16 2.63 10.47
CA PHE A 448 1.43 1.92 10.66
C PHE A 448 2.39 2.70 11.57
N GLY A 449 2.09 3.97 11.85
CA GLY A 449 2.81 4.80 12.80
C GLY A 449 2.84 4.21 14.21
N ARG A 450 1.81 3.47 14.65
CA ARG A 450 1.85 2.78 15.96
C ARG A 450 2.88 1.64 15.96
N THR A 451 2.85 0.76 14.98
CA THR A 451 3.81 -0.35 14.82
C THR A 451 5.23 0.17 14.61
N ALA A 452 5.40 1.25 13.83
CA ALA A 452 6.69 1.92 13.66
C ALA A 452 7.19 2.54 14.97
N ARG A 453 6.33 3.20 15.76
CA ARG A 453 6.67 3.74 17.08
C ARG A 453 7.01 2.65 18.10
N GLU A 454 6.31 1.52 18.06
CA GLU A 454 6.59 0.35 18.91
C GLU A 454 7.97 -0.25 18.57
N LYS A 455 8.28 -0.45 17.28
CA LYS A 455 9.62 -0.88 16.83
C LYS A 455 10.72 0.14 17.13
N ILE A 456 10.46 1.43 16.93
CA ILE A 456 11.41 2.50 17.30
C ILE A 456 11.65 2.49 18.80
N LYS A 457 10.60 2.34 19.62
CA LYS A 457 10.72 2.24 21.07
C LYS A 457 11.52 0.99 21.47
N GLU A 458 11.28 -0.15 20.84
CA GLU A 458 12.03 -1.38 21.06
C GLU A 458 13.52 -1.20 20.74
N LYS A 459 13.84 -0.61 19.58
CA LYS A 459 15.22 -0.30 19.17
C LYS A 459 15.88 0.76 20.04
N LEU A 460 15.15 1.77 20.50
CA LEU A 460 15.64 2.76 21.46
C LEU A 460 15.93 2.12 22.83
N LEU A 461 15.10 1.17 23.27
CA LEU A 461 15.35 0.41 24.49
C LEU A 461 16.59 -0.49 24.34
N GLU A 462 16.79 -1.09 23.16
CA GLU A 462 17.99 -1.87 22.83
C GLU A 462 19.24 -0.99 22.82
N ILE A 463 19.22 0.17 22.16
CA ILE A 463 20.29 1.17 22.18
C ILE A 463 20.59 1.61 23.61
N HIS A 464 19.56 1.85 24.43
CA HIS A 464 19.72 2.25 25.82
C HIS A 464 20.36 1.13 26.67
N ARG A 465 19.97 -0.13 26.46
CA ARG A 465 20.60 -1.29 27.12
C ARG A 465 22.06 -1.47 26.69
N ASN A 466 22.35 -1.28 25.40
CA ASN A 466 23.71 -1.36 24.85
C ASN A 466 24.58 -0.21 25.38
N ALA A 467 24.02 0.99 25.48
CA ALA A 467 24.67 2.15 26.09
C ALA A 467 24.95 1.89 27.59
N GLN A 468 24.01 1.32 28.34
CA GLN A 468 24.20 0.98 29.76
C GLN A 468 25.24 -0.13 30.00
N SER A 469 25.36 -1.10 29.09
CA SER A 469 26.37 -2.16 29.19
C SER A 469 27.79 -1.69 28.81
N SER A 470 27.91 -0.55 28.12
CA SER A 470 29.20 0.06 27.75
C SER A 470 29.81 1.00 28.82
N VAL A 471 29.19 1.16 30.00
CA VAL A 471 29.60 2.14 31.03
C VAL A 471 30.79 1.69 31.92
N HIS A 472 31.45 0.56 31.64
CA HIS A 472 32.60 0.11 32.43
C HIS A 472 33.97 0.73 32.07
N TYR A 473 34.04 1.77 31.23
CA TYR A 473 35.31 2.44 30.95
C TYR A 473 35.63 3.57 31.94
N LYS A 474 36.72 3.40 32.69
CA LYS A 474 37.24 4.34 33.70
C LYS A 474 37.49 5.75 33.10
N PRO A 475 37.21 6.84 33.84
CA PRO A 475 37.41 8.20 33.34
C PRO A 475 38.91 8.53 33.30
N LYS A 476 39.44 8.84 32.11
CA LYS A 476 40.80 9.40 31.98
C LYS A 476 40.78 10.88 32.41
N LYS A 477 41.73 11.23 33.29
CA LYS A 477 41.96 12.57 33.84
C LYS A 477 42.17 13.60 32.72
N ARG A 478 41.51 14.75 32.85
CA ARG A 478 41.80 15.96 32.06
C ARG A 478 43.15 16.52 32.50
N VAL A 479 44.11 16.60 31.57
CA VAL A 479 45.31 17.42 31.74
C VAL A 479 45.11 18.70 30.96
N SER A 480 45.16 19.82 31.68
CA SER A 480 45.19 21.17 31.13
C SER A 480 46.58 21.49 30.62
N GLN A 481 46.74 21.74 29.33
CA GLN A 481 47.88 22.49 28.80
C GLN A 481 47.38 23.54 27.80
N LYS A 482 47.51 24.81 28.21
CA LYS A 482 47.65 25.93 27.28
C LYS A 482 49.06 25.85 26.71
N GLN A 483 49.20 25.73 25.39
CA GLN A 483 50.27 26.37 24.60
C GLN A 483 50.14 26.04 23.10
N LYS A 484 50.19 27.12 22.30
CA LYS A 484 50.49 27.24 20.85
C LYS A 484 49.57 26.54 19.85
N GLU A 485 49.15 27.30 18.84
CA GLU A 485 48.45 26.86 17.63
C GLU A 485 49.35 25.95 16.76
N ASP A 486 49.72 24.79 17.29
CA ASP A 486 50.10 23.67 16.43
C ASP A 486 48.82 22.89 16.16
N SER A 487 48.49 22.73 14.87
CA SER A 487 47.27 22.05 14.41
C SER A 487 47.18 20.65 15.02
N ILE A 488 46.38 20.48 16.07
CA ILE A 488 46.17 19.19 16.71
C ILE A 488 45.39 18.31 15.71
N PRO A 489 45.93 17.14 15.30
CA PRO A 489 45.21 16.24 14.42
C PRO A 489 43.92 15.75 15.10
N ILE A 490 42.79 15.92 14.42
CA ILE A 490 41.47 15.55 14.93
C ILE A 490 41.02 14.26 14.24
N SER A 491 40.73 13.23 15.02
CA SER A 491 40.15 11.98 14.52
C SER A 491 38.71 12.23 14.07
N THR A 492 38.45 12.07 12.78
CA THR A 492 37.09 12.11 12.21
C THR A 492 36.55 10.68 12.08
N PRO A 493 35.25 10.48 11.79
CA PRO A 493 34.68 9.14 11.63
C PRO A 493 35.38 8.25 10.59
N LEU A 494 36.03 8.86 9.58
CA LEU A 494 36.65 8.15 8.45
C LEU A 494 38.18 8.07 8.54
N ALA A 495 38.85 9.15 8.95
CA ALA A 495 40.31 9.21 9.06
C ALA A 495 40.75 10.38 9.96
N THR A 496 42.03 10.44 10.29
CA THR A 496 42.57 11.55 11.09
C THR A 496 42.86 12.74 10.19
N CYS A 497 42.35 13.93 10.53
CA CYS A 497 42.58 15.16 9.75
C CYS A 497 43.68 16.00 10.38
N LYS A 498 44.65 16.46 9.57
CA LYS A 498 45.72 17.35 9.99
C LYS A 498 45.20 18.69 10.51
N ASN A 499 44.22 19.30 9.83
CA ASN A 499 43.57 20.54 10.26
C ASN A 499 42.17 20.67 9.65
N ILE A 500 41.14 20.68 10.49
CA ILE A 500 39.74 20.82 10.06
C ILE A 500 39.36 22.26 9.67
N PHE A 501 40.15 23.25 10.10
CA PHE A 501 39.90 24.67 9.84
C PHE A 501 40.63 25.20 8.59
N ASP A 502 41.48 24.37 7.98
CA ASP A 502 42.29 24.73 6.81
C ASP A 502 42.07 23.74 5.66
N PRO A 503 40.84 23.62 5.11
CA PRO A 503 40.56 22.66 4.04
C PRO A 503 41.25 23.07 2.72
N PRO A 504 41.46 22.12 1.78
CA PRO A 504 42.10 22.40 0.49
C PRO A 504 41.28 23.36 -0.39
N GLU A 505 41.92 23.98 -1.37
CA GLU A 505 41.28 24.96 -2.27
C GLU A 505 40.00 24.44 -2.94
N SER A 506 39.97 23.15 -3.30
CA SER A 506 38.81 22.48 -3.89
C SER A 506 37.56 22.50 -2.99
N VAL A 507 37.75 22.54 -1.67
CA VAL A 507 36.66 22.66 -0.69
C VAL A 507 36.34 24.14 -0.42
N ARG A 508 37.35 25.03 -0.42
CA ARG A 508 37.14 26.49 -0.29
C ARG A 508 36.34 27.09 -1.44
N SER A 509 36.46 26.50 -2.63
CA SER A 509 35.72 26.91 -3.83
C SER A 509 34.25 26.47 -3.86
N LEU A 510 33.80 25.64 -2.91
CA LEU A 510 32.41 25.20 -2.85
C LEU A 510 31.49 26.29 -2.27
N SER A 511 30.27 26.38 -2.79
CA SER A 511 29.28 27.39 -2.38
C SER A 511 28.83 27.30 -0.91
N ASN A 512 29.08 26.17 -0.26
CA ASN A 512 28.75 25.89 1.13
C ASN A 512 29.92 26.14 2.11
N TYR A 513 31.08 26.57 1.62
CA TYR A 513 32.22 26.91 2.48
C TYR A 513 32.02 28.28 3.14
N THR A 514 32.25 28.33 4.46
CA THR A 514 32.27 29.58 5.22
C THR A 514 33.61 29.69 5.95
N PRO A 515 34.39 30.77 5.73
CA PRO A 515 35.68 30.95 6.39
C PRO A 515 35.57 30.85 7.92
N GLY A 516 36.43 30.05 8.54
CA GLY A 516 36.48 29.86 10.00
C GLY A 516 35.57 28.76 10.56
N LYS A 517 34.73 28.10 9.77
CA LYS A 517 33.99 26.90 10.20
C LYS A 517 34.77 25.62 9.93
N PRO A 518 34.64 24.58 10.78
CA PRO A 518 35.27 23.29 10.52
C PRO A 518 34.69 22.64 9.28
N CYS A 519 35.55 21.98 8.51
CA CYS A 519 35.19 21.26 7.29
C CYS A 519 34.09 20.20 7.56
N SER A 520 32.99 20.28 6.81
CA SER A 520 31.83 19.38 6.93
C SER A 520 31.73 18.34 5.80
N THR A 521 32.61 18.39 4.80
CA THR A 521 32.63 17.50 3.63
C THR A 521 33.36 16.19 3.92
N TYR A 522 32.87 15.43 4.91
CA TYR A 522 33.50 14.18 5.37
C TYR A 522 33.59 13.10 4.29
N ASN A 523 32.66 13.09 3.34
CA ASN A 523 32.63 12.16 2.21
C ASN A 523 33.82 12.30 1.24
N MET A 524 34.55 13.42 1.30
CA MET A 524 35.74 13.68 0.49
C MET A 524 37.04 13.50 1.27
N CYS A 525 36.97 13.03 2.53
CA CYS A 525 38.14 12.95 3.41
C CYS A 525 39.27 12.07 2.84
N LEU A 526 38.95 10.92 2.23
CA LEU A 526 39.98 10.03 1.67
C LEU A 526 40.71 10.62 0.46
N SER A 527 40.11 11.60 -0.23
CA SER A 527 40.73 12.34 -1.34
C SER A 527 41.44 13.62 -0.88
N CYS A 528 41.37 13.95 0.42
CA CYS A 528 41.85 15.23 0.94
C CYS A 528 43.36 15.18 1.22
N PRO A 529 44.15 16.18 0.81
CA PRO A 529 45.59 16.25 1.12
C PRO A 529 45.90 16.33 2.62
N ASN A 530 44.91 16.75 3.43
CA ASN A 530 45.04 16.87 4.89
C ASN A 530 44.71 15.57 5.63
N VAL A 531 44.40 14.49 4.92
CA VAL A 531 44.11 13.20 5.54
C VAL A 531 45.39 12.49 5.97
N ILE A 532 45.38 11.97 7.19
CA ILE A 532 46.42 11.14 7.76
C ILE A 532 45.75 9.82 8.12
N ILE A 533 46.21 8.74 7.50
CA ILE A 533 45.71 7.40 7.75
C ILE A 533 46.71 6.71 8.67
N THR A 534 46.24 6.25 9.84
CA THR A 534 47.05 5.55 10.83
C THR A 534 46.61 4.09 10.95
N GLN A 535 47.43 3.25 11.59
CA GLN A 535 47.08 1.84 11.85
C GLN A 535 45.72 1.69 12.56
N THR A 536 45.36 2.63 13.45
CA THR A 536 44.07 2.62 14.16
C THR A 536 42.86 2.90 13.27
N ASP A 537 43.07 3.47 12.09
CA ASP A 537 42.00 3.77 11.13
C ASP A 537 41.73 2.58 10.18
N LEU A 538 42.69 1.67 10.00
CA LEU A 538 42.60 0.53 9.07
C LEU A 538 41.35 -0.36 9.29
N PRO A 539 40.98 -0.77 10.52
CA PRO A 539 39.80 -1.62 10.72
C PRO A 539 38.50 -0.98 10.22
N LYS A 540 38.39 0.36 10.33
CA LYS A 540 37.22 1.12 9.84
C LYS A 540 37.20 1.19 8.32
N LEU A 541 38.37 1.34 7.69
CA LEU A 541 38.49 1.35 6.23
C LEU A 541 38.16 -0.03 5.62
N PHE A 542 38.57 -1.13 6.26
CA PHE A 542 38.15 -2.49 5.87
C PHE A 542 36.64 -2.70 6.03
N ALA A 543 36.03 -2.22 7.12
CA ALA A 543 34.58 -2.29 7.31
C ALA A 543 33.83 -1.50 6.21
N MET A 544 34.33 -0.32 5.83
CA MET A 544 33.74 0.47 4.75
C MET A 544 33.89 -0.20 3.37
N LYS A 545 35.04 -0.83 3.08
CA LYS A 545 35.25 -1.61 1.85
C LYS A 545 34.26 -2.79 1.78
N ARG A 546 34.09 -3.53 2.88
CA ARG A 546 33.09 -4.62 2.99
C ARG A 546 31.68 -4.12 2.68
N ASP A 547 31.28 -3.00 3.27
CA ASP A 547 29.94 -2.44 3.09
C ASP A 547 29.70 -1.97 1.65
N TYR A 548 30.69 -1.33 1.02
CA TYR A 548 30.61 -0.95 -0.40
C TYR A 548 30.51 -2.18 -1.31
N LEU A 549 31.30 -3.23 -1.07
CA LEU A 549 31.24 -4.47 -1.84
C LEU A 549 29.89 -5.18 -1.65
N THR A 550 29.38 -5.21 -0.42
CA THR A 550 28.06 -5.76 -0.08
C THR A 550 26.95 -4.97 -0.78
N LYS A 551 27.04 -3.63 -0.82
CA LYS A 551 26.09 -2.77 -1.55
C LYS A 551 26.18 -2.99 -3.06
N ILE A 552 27.36 -3.18 -3.63
CA ILE A 552 27.52 -3.52 -5.05
C ILE A 552 26.91 -4.89 -5.36
N GLN A 553 27.07 -5.88 -4.48
CA GLN A 553 26.53 -7.23 -4.68
C GLN A 553 25.01 -7.29 -4.50
N ASN A 554 24.46 -6.54 -3.54
CA ASN A 554 23.05 -6.66 -3.13
C ASN A 554 22.13 -5.57 -3.69
N SER A 555 22.66 -4.52 -4.34
CA SER A 555 21.86 -3.38 -4.82
C SER A 555 22.29 -2.85 -6.19
N ARG A 556 21.42 -2.10 -6.88
CA ARG A 556 21.73 -1.41 -8.15
C ARG A 556 22.33 -0.02 -7.95
N ILE A 557 23.14 0.17 -6.92
CA ILE A 557 23.69 1.49 -6.58
C ILE A 557 24.62 2.03 -7.66
N LEU A 558 25.24 1.12 -8.45
CA LEU A 558 26.09 1.45 -9.60
C LEU A 558 25.34 2.14 -10.75
N ASP A 559 24.02 1.98 -10.85
CA ASP A 559 23.18 2.62 -11.88
C ASP A 559 22.70 4.03 -11.46
N THR A 560 23.12 4.49 -10.27
CA THR A 560 22.78 5.80 -9.72
C THR A 560 24.01 6.69 -9.67
N PRO A 561 23.86 8.02 -9.56
CA PRO A 561 25.00 8.93 -9.36
C PRO A 561 25.87 8.59 -8.12
N PHE A 562 25.31 7.85 -7.15
CA PHE A 562 26.06 7.35 -5.99
C PHE A 562 27.03 6.21 -6.33
N GLY A 563 26.80 5.51 -7.45
CA GLY A 563 27.66 4.46 -7.96
C GLY A 563 29.06 4.97 -8.30
N ASP A 564 29.14 6.16 -8.88
CA ASP A 564 30.42 6.79 -9.23
C ASP A 564 31.22 7.19 -7.98
N VAL A 565 30.53 7.64 -6.93
CA VAL A 565 31.15 7.94 -5.62
C VAL A 565 31.69 6.67 -4.97
N ILE A 566 30.93 5.57 -5.01
CA ILE A 566 31.38 4.27 -4.46
C ILE A 566 32.57 3.72 -5.23
N LYS A 567 32.55 3.79 -6.58
CA LYS A 567 33.69 3.37 -7.42
C LYS A 567 34.94 4.20 -7.12
N SER A 568 34.78 5.52 -7.00
CA SER A 568 35.88 6.44 -6.65
C SER A 568 36.46 6.11 -5.27
N ASN A 569 35.60 5.91 -4.27
CA ASN A 569 36.04 5.57 -2.91
C ASN A 569 36.71 4.18 -2.86
N LEU A 570 36.21 3.18 -3.59
CA LEU A 570 36.85 1.87 -3.68
C LEU A 570 38.21 1.96 -4.39
N ALA A 571 38.34 2.79 -5.43
CA ALA A 571 39.61 3.02 -6.11
C ALA A 571 40.66 3.67 -5.19
N LEU A 572 40.24 4.50 -4.23
CA LEU A 572 41.11 5.08 -3.21
C LEU A 572 41.45 4.08 -2.09
N LEU A 573 40.48 3.26 -1.68
CA LEU A 573 40.68 2.26 -0.62
C LEU A 573 41.56 1.09 -1.05
N ASN A 574 41.48 0.65 -2.31
CA ASN A 574 42.20 -0.54 -2.77
C ASN A 574 43.72 -0.42 -2.60
N PRO A 575 44.40 0.66 -3.03
CA PRO A 575 45.83 0.84 -2.79
C PRO A 575 46.21 0.85 -1.30
N ILE A 576 45.35 1.38 -0.43
CA ILE A 576 45.62 1.48 1.01
C ILE A 576 45.51 0.13 1.71
N LEU A 577 44.61 -0.74 1.23
CA LEU A 577 44.24 -2.00 1.90
C LEU A 577 44.77 -3.26 1.19
N ASP A 578 45.38 -3.12 0.01
CA ASP A 578 45.94 -4.24 -0.75
C ASP A 578 47.35 -4.58 -0.27
N ILE A 579 47.59 -5.85 0.03
CA ILE A 579 48.87 -6.38 0.53
C ILE A 579 50.03 -6.07 -0.44
N GLN A 580 49.77 -5.91 -1.74
CA GLN A 580 50.81 -5.65 -2.74
C GLN A 580 51.15 -4.16 -2.92
N TYR A 581 50.23 -3.27 -2.57
CA TYR A 581 50.34 -1.83 -2.88
C TYR A 581 50.32 -0.92 -1.64
N SER A 582 49.95 -1.47 -0.49
CA SER A 582 49.84 -0.73 0.77
C SER A 582 51.21 -0.45 1.39
N GLU A 583 51.32 0.69 2.05
CA GLU A 583 52.49 1.07 2.87
C GLU A 583 52.46 0.42 4.26
N PHE A 584 51.35 -0.21 4.65
CA PHE A 584 51.20 -0.93 5.91
C PHE A 584 51.72 -2.37 5.80
N SER A 585 52.21 -2.92 6.91
CA SER A 585 52.75 -4.28 6.90
C SER A 585 51.63 -5.32 6.70
N PRO A 586 51.91 -6.48 6.09
CA PRO A 586 50.91 -7.52 5.88
C PRO A 586 50.24 -8.03 7.17
N GLN A 587 50.97 -7.99 8.28
CA GLN A 587 50.46 -8.38 9.60
C GLN A 587 49.43 -7.37 10.13
N GLU A 588 49.69 -6.07 9.95
CA GLU A 588 48.76 -5.01 10.37
C GLU A 588 47.47 -5.02 9.54
N LEU A 589 47.56 -5.34 8.24
CA LEU A 589 46.41 -5.46 7.36
C LEU A 589 45.52 -6.67 7.73
N ASP A 590 46.11 -7.84 7.98
CA ASP A 590 45.37 -9.05 8.38
C ASP A 590 44.69 -8.88 9.75
N GLU A 591 45.39 -8.25 10.71
CA GLU A 591 44.82 -7.95 12.03
C GLU A 591 43.68 -6.92 11.91
N ALA A 592 43.84 -5.88 11.08
CA ALA A 592 42.80 -4.90 10.84
C ALA A 592 41.57 -5.46 10.12
N GLU A 593 41.76 -6.37 9.15
CA GLU A 593 40.67 -7.04 8.45
C GLU A 593 39.84 -7.90 9.43
N LYS A 594 40.49 -8.64 10.32
CA LYS A 594 39.81 -9.41 11.38
C LYS A 594 39.03 -8.52 12.34
N LEU A 595 39.62 -7.40 12.76
CA LEU A 595 38.96 -6.43 13.65
C LEU A 595 37.77 -5.73 12.99
N SER A 596 37.80 -5.56 11.66
CA SER A 596 36.71 -4.93 10.90
C SER A 596 35.37 -5.70 10.98
N LEU A 597 35.41 -7.00 11.25
CA LEU A 597 34.21 -7.85 11.41
C LEU A 597 33.34 -7.41 12.60
N TYR A 598 33.93 -6.76 13.60
CA TYR A 598 33.26 -6.30 14.81
C TYR A 598 32.89 -4.82 14.78
N ILE A 599 33.14 -4.12 13.67
CA ILE A 599 32.84 -2.70 13.51
C ILE A 599 31.58 -2.54 12.67
N GLU A 600 30.55 -1.94 13.27
CA GLU A 600 29.37 -1.43 12.58
C GLU A 600 29.63 0.00 12.11
N THR A 601 29.62 0.20 10.79
CA THR A 601 29.78 1.49 10.14
C THR A 601 28.44 2.22 10.08
N THR A 602 28.31 3.34 10.79
CA THR A 602 27.14 4.22 10.65
C THR A 602 27.11 4.80 9.25
N GLU A 603 26.04 4.52 8.52
CA GLU A 603 25.89 4.89 7.11
C GLU A 603 26.03 6.41 6.92
N LEU A 604 27.07 6.84 6.20
CA LEU A 604 27.12 8.15 5.56
C LEU A 604 26.58 7.98 4.13
N VAL A 605 25.26 7.84 4.01
CA VAL A 605 24.51 8.02 2.75
C VAL A 605 23.31 8.92 3.02
#